data_AF-A0A221VYV1-F1
#
_entry.id   AF-A0A221VYV1-F1
#
_cell.length_a   1.000
_cell.length_b   1.000
_cell.length_c   1.000
_cell.angle_alpha   90.00
_cell.angle_beta   90.00
_cell.angle_gamma   90.00
#
_symmetry.space_group_name_H-M   'P 1'
#
loop_
_entity.id
_entity.type
_entity.pdbx_description
1 polymer ?
#
loop_
_entity_poly.entity_id
_entity_poly.type
_entity_poly.pdbx_seq_one_letter_code
_entity_poly.pdbx_strand_id
1 'polypeptide(L)'
;MTRERGTADEPRLIEQVAPPTVGLVCQRHAIFVDIGETVPIAGEDALALCGVPVTIGPAPEEMLPGVPAEVVDCADCQAIVWDEPSPRPAHARPRLYIRRVGTVPVHIVDVEGLTATTMTSLCRTVFHLGDQLEQLAPGAGAPCTRCLLASLSRHVLTAA
;
A
#
# COMPACT_ATOMS: atom_id res chain seq x y z
N MET A 1 -2.60 34.66 -14.92
CA MET A 1 -3.55 35.02 -13.85
C MET A 1 -3.18 34.18 -12.64
N THR A 2 -2.42 34.75 -11.70
CA THR A 2 -2.05 34.08 -10.46
C THR A 2 -3.32 34.06 -9.61
N ARG A 3 -4.01 32.92 -9.52
CA ARG A 3 -5.08 32.77 -8.54
C ARG A 3 -4.46 33.01 -7.17
N GLU A 4 -5.00 33.96 -6.40
CA GLU A 4 -4.60 34.16 -5.01
C GLU A 4 -4.79 32.83 -4.28
N ARG A 5 -3.71 32.32 -3.69
CA ARG A 5 -3.76 31.10 -2.91
C ARG A 5 -4.47 31.39 -1.60
N GLY A 6 -5.49 30.61 -1.29
CA GLY A 6 -6.13 30.65 0.01
C GLY A 6 -5.23 30.03 1.07
N THR A 7 -5.18 30.64 2.24
CA THR A 7 -4.70 30.00 3.46
C THR A 7 -5.88 29.40 4.21
N ALA A 8 -5.67 28.28 4.90
CA ALA A 8 -6.71 27.67 5.71
C ALA A 8 -7.02 28.55 6.94
N ASP A 9 -8.29 28.86 7.14
CA ASP A 9 -8.84 29.62 8.28
C ASP A 9 -9.28 28.72 9.44
N GLU A 10 -9.47 27.43 9.15
CA GLU A 10 -9.73 26.33 10.08
C GLU A 10 -8.93 25.09 9.65
N PRO A 11 -8.68 24.12 10.53
CA PRO A 11 -8.03 22.87 10.15
C PRO A 11 -8.89 22.12 9.14
N ARG A 12 -8.28 21.67 8.04
CA ARG A 12 -8.99 20.99 6.95
C ARG A 12 -8.35 19.65 6.63
N LEU A 13 -9.21 18.68 6.31
CA LEU A 13 -8.83 17.41 5.73
C LEU A 13 -9.23 17.43 4.25
N ILE A 14 -8.26 17.28 3.36
CA ILE A 14 -8.46 17.23 1.92
C ILE A 14 -8.26 15.79 1.45
N GLU A 15 -9.27 15.22 0.82
CA GLU A 15 -9.16 13.89 0.23
C GLU A 15 -8.58 13.99 -1.19
N GLN A 16 -7.51 13.23 -1.46
CA GLN A 16 -6.90 13.13 -2.78
C GLN A 16 -6.80 11.67 -3.20
N VAL A 17 -7.35 11.34 -4.36
CA VAL A 17 -7.18 10.01 -4.96
C VAL A 17 -5.85 9.98 -5.72
N ALA A 18 -5.04 8.98 -5.41
CA ALA A 18 -3.77 8.73 -6.10
C ALA A 18 -3.77 7.34 -6.74
N PRO A 19 -3.11 7.17 -7.90
CA PRO A 19 -2.84 5.85 -8.41
C PRO A 19 -1.98 5.07 -7.41
N PRO A 20 -2.17 3.75 -7.29
CA PRO A 20 -1.36 2.94 -6.40
C PRO A 20 0.09 2.94 -6.89
N THR A 21 1.05 2.88 -5.95
CA THR A 21 2.45 2.62 -6.31
C THR A 21 2.59 1.27 -7.02
N VAL A 22 1.77 0.29 -6.65
CA VAL A 22 1.64 -1.00 -7.35
C VAL A 22 0.21 -1.53 -7.25
N GLY A 23 -0.36 -2.00 -8.37
CA GLY A 23 -1.69 -2.60 -8.43
C GLY A 23 -2.64 -1.86 -9.38
N LEU A 24 -3.94 -2.15 -9.26
CA LEU A 24 -5.00 -1.60 -10.11
C LEU A 24 -6.06 -0.80 -9.33
N VAL A 25 -5.86 -0.61 -8.02
CA VAL A 25 -6.84 0.04 -7.15
C VAL A 25 -6.25 1.36 -6.66
N CYS A 26 -6.88 2.47 -6.98
CA CYS A 26 -6.52 3.79 -6.46
C CYS A 26 -6.73 3.86 -4.95
N GLN A 27 -5.90 4.67 -4.31
CA GLN A 27 -6.02 4.95 -2.89
C GLN A 27 -6.45 6.38 -2.68
N ARG A 28 -7.47 6.58 -1.85
CA ARG A 28 -7.88 7.90 -1.36
C ARG A 28 -7.09 8.23 -0.11
N HIS A 29 -6.22 9.22 -0.21
CA HIS A 29 -5.38 9.72 0.86
C HIS A 29 -5.99 10.97 1.47
N ALA A 30 -5.72 11.19 2.75
CA ALA A 30 -6.06 12.41 3.44
C ALA A 30 -4.83 13.31 3.57
N ILE A 31 -4.98 14.59 3.26
CA ILE A 31 -3.99 15.64 3.48
C ILE A 31 -4.54 16.53 4.57
N PHE A 32 -3.74 16.78 5.61
CA PHE A 32 -4.09 17.72 6.65
C PHE A 32 -3.47 19.08 6.34
N VAL A 33 -4.27 20.12 6.44
CA VAL A 33 -3.84 21.52 6.29
C VAL A 33 -4.26 22.23 7.57
N ASP A 34 -3.28 22.70 8.33
CA ASP A 34 -3.55 23.41 9.59
C ASP A 34 -3.85 24.90 9.34
N ILE A 35 -4.35 25.58 10.36
CA ILE A 35 -4.66 27.01 10.31
C ILE A 35 -3.42 27.81 9.90
N GLY A 36 -3.59 28.68 8.91
CA GLY A 36 -2.53 29.54 8.37
C GLY A 36 -1.65 28.87 7.31
N GLU A 37 -1.78 27.55 7.09
CA GLU A 37 -1.10 26.87 6.00
C GLU A 37 -1.75 27.17 4.64
N THR A 38 -0.95 27.08 3.58
CA THR A 38 -1.45 27.30 2.21
C THR A 38 -2.23 26.09 1.76
N VAL A 39 -3.46 26.30 1.28
CA VAL A 39 -4.28 25.21 0.73
C VAL A 39 -3.69 24.76 -0.61
N PRO A 40 -3.35 23.47 -0.78
CA PRO A 40 -2.84 22.94 -2.05
C PRO A 40 -3.82 23.13 -3.20
N ILE A 41 -3.33 23.47 -4.38
CA ILE A 41 -4.15 23.62 -5.60
C ILE A 41 -3.82 22.54 -6.64
N ALA A 42 -4.72 22.36 -7.61
CA ALA A 42 -4.55 21.35 -8.66
C ALA A 42 -3.21 21.48 -9.40
N GLY A 43 -2.54 20.35 -9.59
CA GLY A 43 -1.21 20.22 -10.19
C GLY A 43 -0.05 20.32 -9.18
N GLU A 44 -0.32 20.62 -7.92
CA GLU A 44 0.73 20.66 -6.89
C GLU A 44 0.91 19.31 -6.22
N ASP A 45 2.13 19.05 -5.76
CA ASP A 45 2.41 17.92 -4.90
C ASP A 45 2.15 18.29 -3.44
N ALA A 46 1.52 17.36 -2.73
CA ALA A 46 1.24 17.45 -1.30
C ALA A 46 1.63 16.13 -0.62
N LEU A 47 1.80 16.18 0.70
CA LEU A 47 2.06 14.98 1.49
C LEU A 47 0.77 14.55 2.19
N ALA A 48 0.36 13.31 1.98
CA ALA A 48 -0.72 12.71 2.74
C ALA A 48 -0.30 12.46 4.20
N LEU A 49 -1.29 12.29 5.09
CA LEU A 49 -1.10 11.91 6.49
C LEU A 49 -0.25 10.64 6.66
N CYS A 50 -0.38 9.67 5.75
CA CYS A 50 0.43 8.45 5.75
C CYS A 50 1.87 8.65 5.24
N GLY A 51 2.24 9.86 4.79
CA GLY A 51 3.56 10.19 4.25
C GLY A 51 3.73 9.91 2.75
N VAL A 52 2.67 9.47 2.06
CA VAL A 52 2.71 9.26 0.60
C VAL A 52 2.61 10.61 -0.11
N PRO A 53 3.52 10.93 -1.06
CA PRO A 53 3.38 12.09 -1.92
C PRO A 53 2.24 11.87 -2.92
N VAL A 54 1.37 12.87 -3.06
CA VAL A 54 0.23 12.86 -3.97
C VAL A 54 0.18 14.15 -4.77
N THR A 55 -0.23 14.09 -6.03
CA THR A 55 -0.48 15.27 -6.83
C THR A 55 -1.96 15.64 -6.76
N ILE A 56 -2.25 16.89 -6.41
CA ILE A 56 -3.62 17.40 -6.30
C ILE A 56 -4.28 17.45 -7.67
N GLY A 57 -5.46 16.87 -7.80
CA GLY A 57 -6.12 16.84 -9.09
C GLY A 57 -7.35 15.95 -9.11
N PRO A 58 -8.02 15.87 -10.27
CA PRO A 58 -9.14 14.96 -10.44
C PRO A 58 -8.70 13.51 -10.23
N ALA A 59 -9.60 12.70 -9.69
CA ALA A 59 -9.40 11.26 -9.64
C ALA A 59 -9.31 10.69 -11.06
N PRO A 60 -8.47 9.68 -11.32
CA PRO A 60 -8.46 8.99 -12.60
C PRO A 60 -9.80 8.28 -12.81
N GLU A 61 -10.36 8.39 -14.02
CA GLU A 61 -11.59 7.68 -14.40
C GLU A 61 -11.31 6.22 -14.77
N GLU A 62 -10.13 5.96 -15.36
CA GLU A 62 -9.66 4.65 -15.78
C GLU A 62 -8.28 4.37 -15.20
N MET A 63 -8.04 3.12 -14.80
CA MET A 63 -6.73 2.66 -14.34
C MET A 63 -5.86 2.11 -15.47
N LEU A 64 -6.51 1.56 -16.50
CA LEU A 64 -5.94 1.13 -17.77
C LEU A 64 -6.99 1.42 -18.86
N PRO A 65 -6.60 1.49 -20.15
CA PRO A 65 -7.57 1.72 -21.22
C PRO A 65 -8.75 0.75 -21.16
N GLY A 66 -9.96 1.29 -20.92
CA GLY A 66 -11.19 0.52 -20.78
C GLY A 66 -11.38 -0.23 -19.46
N VAL A 67 -10.54 0.00 -18.47
CA VAL A 67 -10.66 -0.54 -17.10
C VAL A 67 -11.00 0.60 -16.15
N PRO A 68 -12.25 0.68 -15.63
CA PRO A 68 -12.65 1.70 -14.69
C PRO A 68 -11.77 1.73 -13.45
N ALA A 69 -11.49 2.93 -12.93
CA ALA A 69 -10.72 3.07 -11.71
C ALA A 69 -11.55 2.70 -10.48
N GLU A 70 -11.08 1.72 -9.72
CA GLU A 70 -11.62 1.40 -8.41
C GLU A 70 -10.86 2.20 -7.35
N VAL A 71 -11.59 2.77 -6.38
CA VAL A 71 -11.01 3.63 -5.33
C VAL A 71 -11.35 3.04 -3.96
N VAL A 72 -10.33 2.88 -3.13
CA VAL A 72 -10.47 2.52 -1.72
C VAL A 72 -9.79 3.56 -0.84
N ASP A 73 -10.23 3.68 0.41
CA ASP A 73 -9.58 4.59 1.35
C ASP A 73 -8.23 4.03 1.82
N CYS A 74 -7.24 4.92 1.92
CA CYS A 74 -5.92 4.57 2.43
C CYS A 74 -6.02 4.19 3.92
N ALA A 75 -5.84 2.92 4.24
CA ALA A 75 -5.95 2.40 5.61
C ALA A 75 -5.05 3.14 6.62
N ASP A 76 -3.85 3.56 6.21
CA ASP A 76 -2.93 4.32 7.07
C ASP A 76 -3.44 5.73 7.37
N CYS A 77 -4.04 6.41 6.38
CA CYS A 77 -4.66 7.71 6.59
C CYS A 77 -5.87 7.58 7.52
N GLN A 78 -6.70 6.56 7.30
CA GLN A 78 -7.88 6.30 8.10
C GLN A 78 -7.49 6.06 9.57
N ALA A 79 -6.48 5.24 9.81
CA ALA A 79 -6.03 5.01 11.17
C ALA A 79 -5.54 6.26 11.91
N ILE A 80 -5.02 7.28 11.20
CA ILE A 80 -4.63 8.55 11.81
C ILE A 80 -5.87 9.42 12.10
N VAL A 81 -6.83 9.46 11.17
CA VAL A 81 -8.01 10.34 11.26
C VAL A 81 -8.99 9.91 12.34
N TRP A 82 -9.28 8.61 12.43
CA TRP A 82 -10.30 8.11 13.36
C TRP A 82 -9.77 7.83 14.77
N ASP A 83 -8.46 8.01 15.01
CA ASP A 83 -7.75 7.60 16.23
C ASP A 83 -8.09 6.15 16.65
N GLU A 84 -8.60 5.36 15.69
CA GLU A 84 -8.65 3.93 15.82
C GLU A 84 -7.19 3.51 15.79
N PRO A 85 -6.70 2.79 16.81
CA PRO A 85 -5.34 2.32 16.79
C PRO A 85 -5.17 1.63 15.47
N SER A 86 -4.36 2.26 14.62
CA SER A 86 -3.94 1.66 13.38
C SER A 86 -3.57 0.25 13.77
N PRO A 87 -4.18 -0.79 13.18
CA PRO A 87 -3.41 -1.98 12.99
C PRO A 87 -2.33 -1.63 11.97
N ARG A 88 -1.46 -0.63 12.24
CA ARG A 88 -0.06 -0.81 12.00
C ARG A 88 0.18 -2.08 12.75
N PRO A 89 0.49 -3.19 12.08
CA PRO A 89 1.15 -4.20 12.85
C PRO A 89 2.49 -3.53 13.20
N ALA A 90 2.61 -3.06 14.44
CA ALA A 90 3.88 -2.96 15.15
C ALA A 90 4.62 -4.33 15.16
N HIS A 91 3.97 -5.34 14.59
CA HIS A 91 4.38 -6.69 14.27
C HIS A 91 4.05 -7.08 12.82
N ALA A 92 4.28 -6.24 11.79
CA ALA A 92 4.32 -6.75 10.41
C ALA A 92 5.49 -7.72 10.40
N ARG A 93 5.21 -8.99 10.62
CA ARG A 93 6.21 -10.05 10.56
C ARG A 93 6.93 -9.84 9.23
N PRO A 94 8.25 -9.61 9.22
CA PRO A 94 8.95 -9.33 8.00
C PRO A 94 8.67 -10.48 7.02
N ARG A 95 8.05 -10.11 5.89
CA ARG A 95 7.66 -11.03 4.82
C ARG A 95 8.61 -10.85 3.66
N LEU A 96 9.11 -11.96 3.13
CA LEU A 96 9.80 -11.97 1.85
C LEU A 96 8.82 -12.34 0.76
N TYR A 97 8.85 -11.59 -0.33
CA TYR A 97 8.12 -11.86 -1.56
C TYR A 97 9.12 -12.38 -2.57
N ILE A 98 9.08 -13.67 -2.86
CA ILE A 98 10.08 -14.33 -3.69
C ILE A 98 9.43 -15.07 -4.86
N ARG A 99 10.11 -15.12 -6.00
CA ARG A 99 9.76 -16.02 -7.09
C ARG A 99 11.01 -16.62 -7.71
N ARG A 100 10.87 -17.72 -8.43
CA ARG A 100 11.96 -18.23 -9.27
C ARG A 100 12.13 -17.29 -10.46
N VAL A 101 13.38 -17.00 -10.82
CA VAL A 101 13.69 -16.14 -11.96
C VAL A 101 12.97 -16.68 -13.21
N GLY A 102 12.28 -15.79 -13.94
CA GLY A 102 11.53 -16.13 -15.15
C GLY A 102 10.16 -16.76 -14.90
N THR A 103 9.71 -16.83 -13.65
CA THR A 103 8.35 -17.30 -13.31
C THR A 103 7.44 -16.14 -12.92
N VAL A 104 6.13 -16.36 -12.98
CA VAL A 104 5.11 -15.38 -12.62
C VAL A 104 4.71 -15.42 -11.13
N PRO A 105 4.46 -16.58 -10.49
CA PRO A 105 3.88 -16.62 -9.16
C PRO A 105 4.86 -16.17 -8.07
N VAL A 106 4.43 -15.17 -7.28
CA VAL A 106 5.17 -14.65 -6.12
C VAL A 106 4.72 -15.37 -4.85
N HIS A 107 5.68 -15.98 -4.18
CA HIS A 107 5.48 -16.68 -2.92
C HIS A 107 5.79 -15.78 -1.74
N ILE A 108 4.95 -15.86 -0.71
CA ILE A 108 5.11 -15.11 0.53
C ILE A 108 5.80 -16.03 1.53
N VAL A 109 6.91 -15.60 2.10
CA VAL A 109 7.64 -16.29 3.16
C VAL A 109 7.58 -15.42 4.42
N ASP A 110 6.99 -15.96 5.48
CA ASP A 110 7.05 -15.36 6.82
C ASP A 110 8.39 -15.71 7.49
N VAL A 111 8.78 -14.95 8.51
CA VAL A 111 10.01 -15.19 9.29
C VAL A 111 10.10 -16.63 9.85
N GLU A 112 8.96 -17.25 10.17
CA GLU A 112 8.88 -18.65 10.65
C GLU A 112 9.31 -19.67 9.60
N GLY A 113 9.23 -19.30 8.32
CA GLY A 113 9.62 -20.16 7.20
C GLY A 113 11.10 -20.08 6.87
N LEU A 114 11.87 -19.23 7.54
CA LEU A 114 13.29 -19.02 7.26
C LEU A 114 14.15 -19.94 8.13
N THR A 115 15.08 -20.65 7.49
CA THR A 115 16.17 -21.37 8.17
C THR A 115 17.51 -20.93 7.59
N ALA A 116 18.62 -21.47 8.13
CA ALA A 116 19.95 -21.19 7.61
C ALA A 116 20.14 -21.63 6.14
N THR A 117 19.33 -22.57 5.63
CA THR A 117 19.53 -23.17 4.30
C THR A 117 18.27 -23.20 3.43
N THR A 118 17.11 -22.86 3.99
CA THR A 118 15.83 -22.95 3.28
C THR A 118 14.90 -21.79 3.62
N MET A 119 14.00 -21.51 2.67
CA MET A 119 12.86 -20.61 2.84
C MET A 119 11.58 -21.36 2.51
N THR A 120 10.65 -21.42 3.45
CA THR A 120 9.36 -22.09 3.29
C THR A 120 8.24 -21.06 3.19
N SER A 121 7.62 -21.00 2.02
CA SER A 121 6.48 -20.09 1.78
C SER A 121 5.20 -20.54 2.49
N LEU A 122 4.22 -19.63 2.56
CA LEU A 122 2.91 -19.90 3.15
C LEU A 122 2.15 -21.03 2.44
N CYS A 123 2.35 -21.20 1.12
CA CYS A 123 1.79 -22.33 0.38
C CYS A 123 2.61 -23.64 0.53
N ARG A 124 3.59 -23.65 1.45
CA ARG A 124 4.50 -24.76 1.75
C ARG A 124 5.47 -25.12 0.62
N THR A 125 5.63 -24.25 -0.38
CA THR A 125 6.73 -24.38 -1.34
C THR A 125 8.02 -24.06 -0.62
N VAL A 126 9.00 -24.96 -0.74
CA VAL A 126 10.35 -24.82 -0.18
C VAL A 126 11.30 -24.32 -1.27
N PHE A 127 12.12 -23.35 -0.89
CA PHE A 127 13.22 -22.84 -1.70
C PHE A 127 14.54 -23.06 -0.95
N HIS A 128 15.60 -23.33 -1.68
CA HIS A 128 16.92 -23.61 -1.13
C HIS A 128 17.87 -22.44 -1.36
N LEU A 129 18.82 -22.26 -0.45
CA LEU A 129 19.94 -21.35 -0.67
C LEU A 129 20.70 -21.76 -1.94
N GLY A 130 20.82 -20.84 -2.91
CA GLY A 130 21.41 -21.10 -4.22
C GLY A 130 20.40 -21.36 -5.35
N ASP A 131 19.10 -21.49 -5.05
CA ASP A 131 18.06 -21.39 -6.07
C ASP A 131 18.16 -20.03 -6.79
N GLN A 132 17.89 -20.01 -8.11
CA GLN A 132 17.74 -18.75 -8.84
C GLN A 132 16.41 -18.08 -8.47
N LEU A 133 16.48 -17.25 -7.45
CA LEU A 133 15.35 -16.51 -6.90
C LEU A 133 15.55 -15.02 -7.09
N GLU A 134 14.45 -14.32 -7.31
CA GLU A 134 14.39 -12.88 -7.19
C GLU A 134 13.47 -12.50 -6.02
N GLN A 135 13.92 -11.53 -5.23
CA GLN A 135 13.12 -10.90 -4.20
C GLN A 135 12.44 -9.66 -4.80
N LEU A 136 11.15 -9.52 -4.51
CA LEU A 136 10.31 -8.46 -5.03
C LEU A 136 9.86 -7.54 -3.90
N ALA A 137 9.58 -6.28 -4.24
CA ALA A 137 8.92 -5.35 -3.35
C ALA A 137 7.46 -5.81 -3.09
N PRO A 138 6.85 -5.45 -1.95
CA PRO A 138 5.43 -5.67 -1.73
C PRO A 138 4.60 -5.09 -2.87
N GLY A 139 3.59 -5.82 -3.32
CA GLY A 139 2.74 -5.45 -4.46
C GLY A 139 3.33 -5.79 -5.84
N ALA A 140 4.63 -6.02 -5.97
CA ALA A 140 5.24 -6.35 -7.26
C ALA A 140 5.01 -7.83 -7.64
N GLY A 141 4.50 -8.05 -8.85
CA GLY A 141 4.24 -9.37 -9.43
C GLY A 141 2.87 -9.95 -9.06
N ALA A 142 2.53 -11.10 -9.66
CA ALA A 142 1.26 -11.78 -9.39
C ALA A 142 1.42 -12.76 -8.20
N PRO A 143 0.66 -12.61 -7.11
CA PRO A 143 0.83 -13.48 -5.94
C PRO A 143 0.40 -14.90 -6.27
N CYS A 144 1.11 -15.87 -5.70
CA CYS A 144 0.65 -17.24 -5.61
C CYS A 144 -0.69 -17.25 -4.86
N THR A 145 -1.77 -17.67 -5.51
CA THR A 145 -3.14 -17.65 -4.92
C THR A 145 -3.20 -18.34 -3.57
N ARG A 146 -2.46 -19.46 -3.38
CA ARG A 146 -2.40 -20.16 -2.09
C ARG A 146 -1.68 -19.34 -1.01
N CYS A 147 -0.59 -18.65 -1.36
CA CYS A 147 0.09 -17.76 -0.42
C CYS A 147 -0.80 -16.57 -0.05
N LEU A 148 -1.51 -16.00 -1.03
CA LEU A 148 -2.44 -14.89 -0.80
C LEU A 148 -3.54 -15.31 0.17
N LEU A 149 -4.25 -16.40 -0.10
CA LEU A 149 -5.31 -16.91 0.76
C LEU A 149 -4.80 -17.22 2.18
N ALA A 150 -3.65 -17.89 2.30
CA ALA A 150 -3.05 -18.21 3.59
C ALA A 150 -2.64 -16.95 4.39
N SER A 151 -2.21 -15.89 3.69
CA SER A 151 -1.82 -14.63 4.33
C SER A 151 -3.03 -13.89 4.92
N LEU A 152 -4.20 -14.02 4.29
CA LEU A 152 -5.46 -13.44 4.76
C LEU A 152 -6.04 -14.21 5.94
N SER A 153 -5.95 -15.54 5.95
CA SER A 153 -6.49 -16.37 7.03
C SER A 153 -5.74 -16.22 8.36
N ARG A 154 -4.44 -15.91 8.32
CA ARG A 154 -3.63 -15.71 9.53
C ARG A 154 -3.92 -14.40 10.26
N HIS A 155 -4.61 -13.44 9.64
CA HIS A 155 -5.04 -12.21 10.31
C HIS A 155 -6.25 -12.41 11.24
N VAL A 156 -7.01 -13.50 11.09
CA VAL A 156 -8.26 -13.73 11.82
C VAL A 156 -8.05 -14.38 13.21
N LEU A 157 -6.88 -14.99 13.46
CA LEU A 157 -6.64 -15.79 14.68
C LEU A 157 -5.91 -15.06 15.83
N THR A 158 -5.61 -13.77 15.67
CA THR A 158 -4.94 -12.96 16.70
C THR A 158 -5.84 -11.89 17.33
N ALA A 159 -7.15 -11.95 17.07
CA ALA A 159 -8.15 -11.02 17.61
C ALA A 159 -9.07 -11.67 18.68
N ALA A 160 -8.56 -12.65 19.43
CA ALA A 160 -9.25 -13.29 20.56
C ALA A 160 -8.48 -13.09 21.86
#